data_AF-A0A1V4APB6-F1
#
_entry.id   AF-A0A1V4APB6-F1
#
_cell.length_a   1.000
_cell.length_b   1.000
_cell.length_c   1.000
_cell.angle_alpha   90.00
_cell.angle_beta   90.00
_cell.angle_gamma   90.00
#
_symmetry.space_group_name_H-M   'P 1'
#
loop_
_entity.id
_entity.type
_entity.pdbx_description
1 polymer ?
#
loop_
_entity_poly.entity_id
_entity_poly.type
_entity_poly.pdbx_seq_one_letter_code
_entity_poly.pdbx_strand_id
1 'polypeptide(L)'
;MPSLIRKFRKDGVDFMLNITNDGWFRDSAELDQHLAIMAFRSVENRISMARAANTGISSFVAPDGAIYDRLSDSTGKYREIRGTLTNRIKYVKNYHPFYVRCGDWFSILCTTTSGIMLTMAIVKSRYCRQKAGR
;
A
#
# COMPACT_ATOMS: atom_id res chain seq x y z
N MET A 1 2.30 9.58 1.83
CA MET A 1 2.00 8.51 2.83
C MET A 1 3.07 7.42 2.95
N PRO A 2 3.72 6.91 1.87
CA PRO A 2 4.73 5.84 1.98
C PRO A 2 5.89 6.15 2.94
N SER A 3 6.44 7.36 2.81
CA SER A 3 7.60 7.82 3.58
C SER A 3 7.32 7.97 5.08
N LEU A 4 6.08 8.28 5.46
CA LEU A 4 5.69 8.49 6.86
C LEU A 4 5.61 7.17 7.61
N ILE A 5 4.94 6.18 7.03
CA ILE A 5 4.87 4.81 7.55
C ILE A 5 6.27 4.23 7.72
N ARG A 6 7.14 4.45 6.72
CA ARG A 6 8.54 4.05 6.78
C ARG A 6 9.30 4.70 7.93
N LYS A 7 9.06 5.99 8.18
CA LYS A 7 9.68 6.71 9.30
C LYS A 7 9.25 6.10 10.64
N PHE A 8 7.95 5.92 10.87
CA PHE A 8 7.46 5.29 12.11
C PHE A 8 8.01 3.89 12.34
N ARG A 9 8.17 3.09 11.28
CA ARG A 9 8.80 1.78 11.41
C ARG A 9 10.29 1.90 11.80
N LYS A 10 11.03 2.88 11.26
CA LYS A 10 12.41 3.16 11.67
C LYS A 10 12.51 3.59 13.13
N ASP A 11 11.50 4.33 13.61
CA ASP A 11 11.42 4.81 15.00
C ASP A 11 11.05 3.67 15.99
N GLY A 12 10.89 2.43 15.52
CA GLY A 12 10.71 1.25 16.38
C GLY A 12 9.27 0.92 16.74
N VAL A 13 8.28 1.45 16.02
CA VAL A 13 6.86 1.18 16.29
C VAL A 13 6.50 -0.29 16.05
N ASP A 14 5.73 -0.88 16.98
CA ASP A 14 5.30 -2.28 16.96
C ASP A 14 4.13 -2.56 16.02
N PHE A 15 3.16 -1.64 15.95
CA PHE A 15 1.98 -1.73 15.08
C PHE A 15 1.45 -0.34 14.74
N MET A 16 0.63 -0.25 13.69
CA MET A 16 0.01 1.03 13.29
C MET A 16 -1.50 1.00 13.45
N LEU A 17 -2.07 2.15 13.79
CA LEU A 17 -3.50 2.37 13.86
C LEU A 17 -3.89 3.41 12.80
N ASN A 18 -4.85 3.04 11.96
CA ASN A 18 -5.46 3.94 10.99
C ASN A 18 -6.90 4.25 11.44
N ILE A 19 -7.13 5.51 11.83
CA ILE A 19 -8.45 6.02 12.20
C ILE A 19 -8.95 6.87 11.03
N THR A 20 -10.14 6.57 10.52
CA THR A 20 -10.66 7.22 9.31
C THR A 20 -12.19 7.30 9.30
N ASN A 21 -12.72 8.11 8.39
CA ASN A 21 -14.13 8.14 8.03
C ASN A 21 -14.20 8.17 6.51
N ASP A 22 -14.57 7.06 5.88
CA ASP A 22 -14.70 6.95 4.43
C ASP A 22 -16.15 7.14 3.94
N GLY A 23 -17.04 7.71 4.76
CA GLY A 23 -18.47 7.77 4.48
C GLY A 23 -18.88 8.59 3.26
N TRP A 24 -18.00 9.45 2.75
CA TRP A 24 -18.23 10.17 1.50
C TRP A 24 -18.15 9.28 0.26
N PHE A 25 -17.46 8.12 0.34
CA PHE A 25 -17.32 7.20 -0.79
C PHE A 25 -18.47 6.21 -0.91
N ARG A 26 -19.29 6.05 0.14
CA ARG A 26 -20.40 5.08 0.22
C ARG A 26 -19.98 3.65 -0.14
N ASP A 27 -20.93 2.78 -0.44
CA ASP A 27 -20.74 1.41 -0.92
C ASP A 27 -20.13 1.35 -2.35
N SER A 28 -18.94 1.94 -2.51
CA SER A 28 -18.17 1.96 -3.75
C SER A 28 -16.85 1.20 -3.59
N ALA A 29 -16.21 0.92 -4.74
CA ALA A 29 -14.93 0.22 -4.80
C ALA A 29 -13.79 0.98 -4.08
N GLU A 30 -13.94 2.29 -3.85
CA GLU A 30 -12.92 3.10 -3.19
C GLU A 30 -12.63 2.61 -1.77
N LEU A 31 -13.64 2.08 -1.06
CA LEU A 31 -13.43 1.51 0.28
C LEU A 31 -12.43 0.34 0.26
N ASP A 32 -12.51 -0.52 -0.76
CA ASP A 32 -11.58 -1.63 -0.92
C ASP A 32 -10.22 -1.16 -1.41
N GLN A 33 -10.15 -0.13 -2.25
CA GLN A 33 -8.89 0.46 -2.69
C GLN A 33 -8.14 1.08 -1.51
N HIS A 34 -8.84 1.79 -0.62
CA HIS A 34 -8.29 2.39 0.58
C HIS A 34 -7.74 1.30 1.53
N LEU A 35 -8.46 0.18 1.67
CA LEU A 35 -7.99 -0.99 2.41
C LEU A 35 -6.79 -1.67 1.75
N ALA A 36 -6.78 -1.81 0.43
CA ALA A 36 -5.67 -2.39 -0.31
C ALA A 36 -4.38 -1.57 -0.14
N ILE A 37 -4.47 -0.24 -0.14
CA ILE A 37 -3.33 0.64 0.15
C ILE A 37 -2.73 0.32 1.53
N MET A 38 -3.58 0.10 2.53
CA MET A 38 -3.15 -0.29 3.88
C MET A 38 -2.45 -1.66 3.89
N ALA A 39 -2.95 -2.62 3.13
CA ALA A 39 -2.28 -3.91 2.94
C ALA A 39 -0.88 -3.75 2.33
N PHE A 40 -0.73 -2.95 1.28
CA PHE A 40 0.58 -2.67 0.68
C PHE A 40 1.53 -2.01 1.69
N ARG A 41 1.06 -1.02 2.45
CA ARG A 41 1.90 -0.38 3.48
C ARG A 41 2.37 -1.39 4.54
N SER A 42 1.56 -2.41 4.83
CA SER A 42 1.84 -3.44 5.86
C SER A 42 2.96 -4.35 5.38
N VAL A 43 2.89 -4.79 4.12
CA VAL A 43 3.91 -5.61 3.45
C VAL A 43 5.24 -4.87 3.36
N GLU A 44 5.22 -3.64 2.87
CA GLU A 44 6.41 -2.82 2.65
C GLU A 44 7.22 -2.61 3.93
N ASN A 45 6.53 -2.43 5.05
CA ASN A 45 7.15 -2.10 6.33
C ASN A 45 7.20 -3.29 7.30
N ARG A 46 6.66 -4.44 6.90
CA ARG A 46 6.52 -5.65 7.72
C ARG A 46 5.99 -5.32 9.11
N ILE A 47 4.87 -4.63 9.11
CA ILE A 47 4.21 -4.15 10.33
C ILE A 47 2.71 -4.44 10.24
N SER A 48 2.12 -4.86 11.36
CA SER A 48 0.67 -5.06 11.44
C SER A 48 -0.03 -3.72 11.57
N MET A 49 -1.21 -3.63 10.98
CA MET A 49 -2.05 -2.46 11.10
C MET A 49 -3.47 -2.80 11.50
N ALA A 50 -4.06 -1.95 12.34
CA ALA A 50 -5.47 -1.96 12.68
C ALA A 50 -6.16 -0.76 12.05
N ARG A 51 -7.36 -0.97 11.47
CA ARG A 51 -8.19 0.08 10.87
C ARG A 51 -9.48 0.23 11.65
N ALA A 52 -9.72 1.44 12.13
CA ALA A 52 -10.97 1.86 12.75
C ALA A 52 -11.62 2.92 11.86
N ALA A 53 -12.57 2.49 11.03
CA ALA A 53 -13.35 3.36 10.18
C ALA A 53 -14.71 3.67 10.85
N ASN A 54 -15.07 4.95 10.95
CA ASN A 54 -16.40 5.35 11.39
C ASN A 54 -17.48 4.88 10.41
N THR A 55 -17.28 5.19 9.13
CA THR A 55 -18.02 4.66 7.99
C THR A 55 -16.99 4.14 7.00
N GLY A 56 -17.14 2.93 6.49
CA GLY A 56 -16.15 2.27 5.62
C GLY A 56 -15.88 0.84 6.07
N ILE A 57 -14.61 0.43 6.00
CA ILE A 57 -14.17 -0.92 6.37
C ILE A 57 -13.24 -0.87 7.59
N SER A 58 -13.66 -1.48 8.68
CA SER A 58 -12.82 -1.72 9.87
C SER A 58 -12.21 -3.12 9.81
N SER A 59 -10.89 -3.23 9.99
CA SER A 59 -10.16 -4.47 9.73
C SER A 59 -8.81 -4.53 10.43
N PHE A 60 -8.24 -5.73 10.50
CA PHE A 60 -6.88 -5.98 10.91
C PHE A 60 -6.06 -6.58 9.76
N VAL A 61 -4.86 -6.05 9.57
CA VAL A 61 -3.92 -6.41 8.51
C VAL A 61 -2.62 -6.90 9.13
N ALA A 62 -2.17 -8.06 8.70
CA ALA A 62 -0.93 -8.68 9.16
C ALA A 62 0.29 -8.08 8.46
N PRO A 63 1.50 -8.28 9.01
CA PRO A 63 2.76 -7.77 8.42
C PRO A 63 3.07 -8.27 7.00
N ASP A 64 2.44 -9.36 6.57
CA ASP A 64 2.50 -9.92 5.22
C ASP A 64 1.41 -9.39 4.28
N GLY A 65 0.59 -8.43 4.75
CA GLY A 65 -0.50 -7.84 4.00
C GLY A 65 -1.82 -8.62 4.07
N ALA A 66 -1.86 -9.77 4.73
CA ALA A 66 -3.09 -10.53 4.86
C ALA A 66 -4.10 -9.79 5.74
N ILE A 67 -5.29 -9.53 5.21
CA ILE A 67 -6.44 -9.07 6.01
C ILE A 67 -6.96 -10.29 6.77
N TYR A 68 -6.51 -10.45 8.00
CA TYR A 68 -6.82 -11.65 8.79
C TYR A 68 -8.13 -11.53 9.57
N ASP A 69 -8.67 -10.32 9.68
CA ASP A 69 -9.97 -10.09 10.27
C ASP A 69 -10.57 -8.77 9.74
N ARG A 70 -11.89 -8.75 9.59
CA ARG A 70 -12.64 -7.59 9.12
C ARG A 70 -14.03 -7.66 9.71
N LEU A 71 -14.56 -6.51 10.10
CA LEU A 71 -15.94 -6.43 10.57
C LEU A 71 -16.87 -6.86 9.43
N SER A 72 -17.75 -7.81 9.71
CA SER A 72 -18.82 -8.26 8.80
C SER A 72 -20.11 -8.48 9.58
N ASP A 73 -21.24 -8.20 8.94
CA ASP A 73 -22.57 -8.53 9.46
C ASP A 73 -22.90 -10.03 9.22
N SER A 74 -23.98 -10.50 9.82
CA SER A 74 -24.57 -11.84 9.64
C SER A 74 -24.78 -12.27 8.18
N THR A 75 -24.96 -11.30 7.29
CA THR A 75 -25.12 -11.51 5.83
C THR A 75 -23.79 -11.57 5.07
N GLY A 76 -22.66 -11.36 5.74
CA GLY A 76 -21.33 -11.24 5.13
C GLY A 76 -21.03 -9.87 4.54
N LYS A 77 -21.94 -8.89 4.63
CA LYS A 77 -21.64 -7.49 4.25
C LYS A 77 -20.58 -6.91 5.18
N TYR A 78 -19.60 -6.19 4.64
CA TYR A 78 -18.46 -5.66 5.39
C TYR A 78 -18.17 -4.17 5.14
N ARG A 79 -18.91 -3.54 4.22
CA ARG A 79 -18.81 -2.10 3.94
C ARG A 79 -19.90 -1.37 4.70
N GLU A 80 -19.54 -0.27 5.37
CA GLU A 80 -20.48 0.64 6.02
C GLU A 80 -21.43 -0.05 7.03
N ILE A 81 -20.89 -0.99 7.79
CA ILE A 81 -21.65 -1.70 8.81
C ILE A 81 -21.32 -1.17 10.21
N ARG A 82 -22.31 -1.27 11.11
CA ARG A 82 -22.15 -0.93 12.52
C ARG A 82 -21.78 -2.19 13.30
N GLY A 83 -20.76 -2.09 14.15
CA GLY A 83 -20.37 -3.20 15.01
C GLY A 83 -19.08 -2.92 15.77
N THR A 84 -18.56 -3.94 16.43
CA THR A 84 -17.26 -3.90 17.11
C THR A 84 -16.40 -5.05 16.61
N LEU A 85 -15.12 -4.76 16.36
CA LEU A 85 -14.15 -5.75 15.92
C LEU A 85 -13.06 -5.85 16.98
N THR A 86 -12.90 -7.03 17.58
CA THR A 86 -11.90 -7.26 18.62
C THR A 86 -10.99 -8.40 18.20
N ASN A 87 -9.69 -8.13 18.09
CA ASN A 87 -8.70 -9.16 17.76
C ASN A 87 -7.33 -8.83 18.38
N ARG A 88 -6.42 -9.81 18.37
CA ARG A 88 -5.04 -9.65 18.82
C ARG A 88 -4.15 -9.23 17.66
N ILE A 89 -3.33 -8.20 17.89
CA ILE A 89 -2.36 -7.72 16.90
C ILE A 89 -1.26 -8.77 16.69
N LYS A 90 -1.09 -9.21 15.44
CA LYS A 90 0.03 -10.07 15.02
C LYS A 90 1.30 -9.24 14.86
N TYR A 91 2.04 -9.04 15.96
CA TYR A 91 3.29 -8.28 15.93
C TYR A 91 4.45 -9.11 15.39
N VAL A 92 5.39 -8.45 14.71
CA VAL A 92 6.66 -9.05 14.28
C VAL A 92 7.80 -8.20 14.82
N LYS A 93 8.55 -8.79 15.76
CA LYS A 93 9.68 -8.16 16.42
C LYS A 93 10.93 -8.27 15.54
N ASN A 94 11.78 -7.24 15.54
CA ASN A 94 13.12 -7.26 14.93
C ASN A 94 13.16 -7.63 13.44
N TYR A 95 12.26 -7.08 12.64
CA TYR A 95 12.31 -7.22 11.18
C TYR A 95 12.57 -5.88 10.52
N HIS A 96 13.67 -5.78 9.77
CA HIS A 96 14.07 -4.60 9.01
C HIS A 96 14.00 -4.92 7.52
N PRO A 97 12.81 -4.76 6.88
CA PRO A 97 12.67 -5.10 5.49
C PRO A 97 13.52 -4.18 4.61
N PHE A 98 13.98 -4.70 3.48
CA PHE A 98 14.82 -3.98 2.52
C PHE A 98 14.25 -2.59 2.17
N TYR A 99 12.93 -2.49 1.97
CA TYR A 99 12.25 -1.23 1.66
C TYR A 99 12.37 -0.18 2.77
N VAL A 100 12.40 -0.58 4.05
CA VAL A 100 12.62 0.36 5.16
C VAL A 100 14.04 0.94 5.11
N ARG A 101 15.03 0.13 4.69
CA ARG A 101 16.44 0.55 4.61
C ARG A 101 16.73 1.39 3.37
N CYS A 102 16.35 0.87 2.20
CA CYS A 102 16.72 1.40 0.89
C CYS A 102 15.64 2.30 0.27
N GLY A 103 14.41 2.30 0.79
CA GLY A 103 13.35 3.15 0.27
C GLY A 103 13.06 2.92 -1.21
N ASP A 104 12.83 4.02 -1.94
CA ASP A 104 12.38 3.98 -3.33
C ASP A 104 13.55 3.91 -4.34
N TRP A 105 14.79 3.69 -3.88
CA TRP A 105 15.99 3.63 -4.72
C TRP A 105 15.88 2.60 -5.85
N PHE A 106 15.31 1.42 -5.56
CA PHE A 106 15.11 0.39 -6.57
C PHE A 106 14.17 0.87 -7.70
N SER A 107 13.05 1.49 -7.33
CA SER A 107 12.09 2.03 -8.29
C SER A 107 12.70 3.15 -9.14
N ILE A 108 13.46 4.07 -8.52
CA ILE A 108 14.14 5.16 -9.23
C ILE A 108 15.13 4.58 -10.25
N LEU A 109 15.91 3.57 -9.87
CA LEU A 109 16.85 2.92 -10.78
C LEU A 109 16.11 2.32 -12.00
N CYS A 110 15.05 1.54 -11.78
CA CYS A 110 14.30 0.94 -12.88
C CYS A 110 13.63 1.98 -13.80
N THR A 111 13.04 3.04 -13.21
CA THR A 111 12.40 4.10 -14.00
C THR A 111 13.42 4.89 -14.83
N THR A 112 14.58 5.20 -14.26
CA THR A 112 15.65 5.92 -14.98
C THR A 112 16.23 5.08 -16.11
N THR A 113 16.54 3.79 -15.89
CA THR A 113 17.03 2.91 -16.96
C THR A 113 16.01 2.75 -18.08
N SER A 114 14.74 2.54 -17.73
CA SER A 114 13.66 2.38 -18.73
C SER A 114 13.45 3.66 -19.53
N GLY A 115 13.52 4.83 -18.88
CA GLY A 115 13.46 6.13 -19.54
C GLY A 115 14.59 6.32 -20.55
N ILE A 116 15.83 6.01 -20.16
CA ILE A 116 17.01 6.09 -21.05
C ILE A 116 16.83 5.18 -22.28
N MET A 117 16.41 3.92 -22.07
CA MET A 117 16.19 2.98 -23.18
C MET A 117 15.11 3.47 -24.14
N LEU A 118 14.01 4.01 -23.62
CA LEU A 118 12.93 4.56 -24.43
C LEU A 118 13.39 5.77 -25.24
N THR A 119 14.13 6.70 -24.63
CA THR A 119 14.69 7.86 -25.31
C THR A 119 15.66 7.43 -26.43
N MET A 120 16.56 6.50 -26.15
CA MET A 120 17.48 5.95 -27.17
C MET A 120 16.73 5.30 -28.33
N ALA A 121 15.67 4.52 -28.05
CA ALA A 121 14.86 3.88 -29.08
C ALA A 121 14.14 4.91 -29.98
N ILE A 122 13.58 5.97 -29.39
CA ILE A 122 12.92 7.05 -30.13
C ILE A 122 13.93 7.81 -31.02
N VAL A 123 15.11 8.14 -30.48
CA VAL A 123 16.18 8.83 -31.23
C VAL A 123 16.66 7.96 -32.40
N LYS A 124 16.91 6.67 -32.16
CA LYS A 124 17.30 5.71 -33.20
C LYS A 124 16.23 5.59 -34.29
N SER A 125 14.96 5.47 -33.90
CA SER A 125 13.84 5.37 -34.84
C SER A 125 13.74 6.62 -35.74
N ARG A 126 13.89 7.82 -35.15
CA ARG A 126 13.90 9.08 -35.90
C ARG A 126 15.10 9.18 -36.84
N TYR A 127 16.29 8.80 -36.38
CA TYR A 127 17.50 8.78 -37.21
C TYR A 127 17.37 7.81 -38.40
N CYS A 128 16.85 6.60 -38.18
CA CYS A 128 16.62 5.63 -39.26
C CYS A 128 15.58 6.11 -40.28
N ARG A 129 14.48 6.75 -39.84
CA ARG A 129 13.48 7.34 -40.76
C ARG A 129 14.07 8.48 -41.61
N GLN A 130 14.93 9.32 -41.01
CA GLN A 130 15.56 10.44 -41.71
C GLN A 130 16.60 9.97 -42.73
N LYS A 131 17.27 8.82 -42.48
CA LYS A 131 18.21 8.20 -43.42
C LYS A 131 17.50 7.43 -44.56
N ALA A 132 16.28 6.95 -44.35
CA ALA A 132 15.50 6.23 -45.38
C ALA A 132 14.70 7.15 -46.33
N GLY A 133 14.55 8.44 -45.98
CA GLY A 133 13.92 9.47 -46.83
C GLY A 133 14.90 10.33 -47.63
N ARG A 134 16.19 9.98 -47.63
CA ARG A 134 17.27 10.53 -48.48
C ARG A 134 17.74 9.43 -49.42
#